data_AF-A0A2E9D318-F1
#
_entry.id   AF-A0A2E9D318-F1
#
_cell.length_a   1.000
_cell.length_b   1.000
_cell.length_c   1.000
_cell.angle_alpha   90.00
_cell.angle_beta   90.00
_cell.angle_gamma   90.00
#
_symmetry.space_group_name_H-M   'P 1'
#
loop_
_entity.id
_entity.type
_entity.pdbx_description
1 polymer ?
#
loop_
_entity_poly.entity_id
_entity_poly.type
_entity_poly.pdbx_seq_one_letter_code
_entity_poly.pdbx_strand_id
1 'polypeptide(L)'
;MKQRSRIIFFYFIAILMLSEMITSNLYSLVGPLEDTAEFMGITVAAERIRLVILIVLDAIPGVGAVLAIRAYRHSVTVGTGRIGVLTSTLGMLAYGGYQLWSAMFLLGNRQSFVTLVGVVYATLGLVTWLVGSDLRQVTKNSFRD
;
A
#
# COMPACT_ATOMS: atom_id res chain seq x y z
N MET A 1 4.89 -10.19 18.82
CA MET A 1 4.26 -11.00 17.75
C MET A 1 5.27 -12.01 17.23
N LYS A 2 4.87 -13.28 16.99
CA LYS A 2 5.77 -14.30 16.43
C LYS A 2 6.13 -13.96 14.98
N GLN A 3 7.34 -14.31 14.53
CA GLN A 3 7.84 -14.06 13.17
C GLN A 3 6.89 -14.58 12.09
N ARG A 4 6.30 -15.76 12.29
CA ARG A 4 5.29 -16.34 11.39
C ARG A 4 4.09 -15.41 11.17
N SER A 5 3.57 -14.78 12.22
CA SER A 5 2.45 -13.84 12.12
C SER A 5 2.83 -12.56 11.39
N ARG A 6 4.08 -12.08 11.55
CA ARG A 6 4.60 -10.93 10.79
C ARG A 6 4.67 -11.23 9.29
N ILE A 7 5.21 -12.41 8.94
CA ILE A 7 5.27 -12.87 7.55
C ILE A 7 3.86 -12.95 6.95
N ILE A 8 2.90 -13.56 7.66
CA ILE A 8 1.50 -13.64 7.20
C ILE A 8 0.90 -12.25 6.99
N PHE A 9 1.14 -11.32 7.91
CA PHE A 9 0.68 -9.93 7.78
C PHE A 9 1.25 -9.27 6.52
N PHE A 10 2.56 -9.34 6.28
CA PHE A 10 3.14 -8.76 5.07
C PHE A 10 2.70 -9.49 3.79
N TYR A 11 2.43 -10.80 3.84
CA TYR A 11 1.80 -11.50 2.72
C TYR A 11 0.41 -10.94 2.41
N PHE A 12 -0.40 -10.71 3.43
CA PHE A 12 -1.70 -10.06 3.27
C PHE A 12 -1.57 -8.69 2.60
N ILE A 13 -0.64 -7.85 3.06
CA ILE A 13 -0.39 -6.53 2.44
C ILE A 13 0.07 -6.68 0.98
N ALA A 14 1.03 -7.56 0.70
CA ALA A 14 1.52 -7.77 -0.65
C ALA A 14 0.41 -8.22 -1.60
N ILE A 15 -0.42 -9.19 -1.18
CA ILE A 15 -1.55 -9.69 -1.97
C ILE A 15 -2.57 -8.57 -2.17
N LEU A 16 -2.95 -7.87 -1.11
CA LEU A 16 -3.92 -6.78 -1.15
C LEU A 16 -3.50 -5.72 -2.18
N MET A 17 -2.32 -5.11 -2.02
CA MET A 17 -1.88 -4.02 -2.89
C MET A 17 -1.65 -4.48 -4.33
N LEU A 18 -0.96 -5.60 -4.54
CA LEU A 18 -0.65 -6.07 -5.90
C LEU A 18 -1.89 -6.59 -6.62
N SER A 19 -2.88 -7.13 -5.89
CA SER A 19 -4.16 -7.49 -6.48
C SER A 19 -4.95 -6.25 -6.89
N GLU A 20 -5.08 -5.22 -6.03
CA GLU A 20 -5.76 -3.97 -6.39
C GLU A 20 -5.12 -3.28 -7.60
N MET A 21 -3.79 -3.27 -7.66
CA MET A 21 -3.05 -2.74 -8.80
C MET A 21 -3.51 -3.38 -10.12
N ILE A 22 -3.65 -4.71 -10.14
CA ILE A 22 -3.96 -5.47 -11.36
C ILE A 22 -5.46 -5.47 -11.64
N THR A 23 -6.28 -5.90 -10.66
CA THR A 23 -7.70 -6.20 -10.87
C THR A 23 -8.58 -4.96 -10.85
N SER A 24 -8.19 -3.92 -10.10
CA SER A 24 -8.93 -2.66 -10.07
C SER A 24 -8.29 -1.68 -11.03
N ASN A 25 -7.04 -1.27 -10.77
CA ASN A 25 -6.54 -0.04 -11.35
C ASN A 25 -6.04 -0.22 -12.79
N LEU A 26 -5.24 -1.26 -13.04
CA LEU A 26 -4.75 -1.57 -14.39
C LEU A 26 -5.89 -2.07 -15.29
N TYR A 27 -6.78 -2.93 -14.79
CA TYR A 27 -7.95 -3.37 -15.53
C TYR A 27 -8.83 -2.21 -15.97
N SER A 28 -9.19 -1.31 -15.05
CA SER A 28 -10.01 -0.12 -15.34
C SER A 28 -9.33 0.83 -16.33
N LEU A 29 -8.00 0.93 -16.27
CA LEU A 29 -7.23 1.79 -17.18
C LEU A 29 -7.24 1.28 -18.63
N VAL A 30 -7.32 -0.04 -18.83
CA VAL A 30 -7.25 -0.69 -20.15
C VAL A 30 -8.62 -0.92 -20.77
N GLY A 31 -9.64 -1.25 -19.96
CA GLY A 31 -10.98 -1.61 -20.46
C GLY A 31 -12.03 -0.53 -20.20
N PRO A 32 -12.73 -0.56 -19.04
CA PRO A 32 -13.94 0.23 -18.80
C PRO A 32 -13.66 1.64 -18.24
N LEU A 33 -12.71 2.38 -18.82
CA LEU A 33 -12.30 3.68 -18.28
C LEU A 33 -13.42 4.74 -18.30
N GLU A 34 -14.27 4.71 -19.33
CA GLU A 34 -15.38 5.65 -19.47
C GLU A 34 -16.48 5.37 -18.45
N ASP A 35 -16.85 4.10 -18.28
CA ASP A 35 -17.84 3.66 -17.30
C ASP A 35 -17.38 3.97 -15.86
N THR A 36 -16.09 3.77 -15.55
CA THR A 36 -15.56 4.13 -14.23
C THR A 36 -15.53 5.63 -14.01
N ALA A 37 -15.19 6.43 -15.03
CA ALA A 37 -15.22 7.88 -14.94
C ALA A 37 -16.64 8.41 -14.70
N GLU A 38 -17.64 7.89 -15.43
CA GLU A 38 -19.06 8.22 -15.23
C GLU A 38 -19.51 7.85 -13.82
N PHE A 39 -19.17 6.63 -13.37
CA PHE A 39 -19.52 6.14 -12.04
C PHE A 39 -18.93 6.99 -10.91
N MET A 40 -17.71 7.49 -11.10
CA MET A 40 -17.00 8.35 -10.14
C MET A 40 -17.45 9.82 -10.24
N GLY A 41 -18.18 10.18 -11.29
CA GLY A 41 -18.67 11.54 -11.56
C GLY A 41 -17.57 12.50 -12.00
N ILE A 42 -16.57 12.02 -12.73
CA ILE A 42 -15.42 12.82 -13.17
C ILE A 42 -15.13 12.63 -14.67
N THR A 43 -14.23 13.44 -15.21
CA THR A 43 -13.82 13.31 -16.62
C THR A 43 -12.90 12.11 -16.82
N VAL A 44 -12.94 11.50 -18.02
CA VAL A 44 -12.06 10.39 -18.43
C VAL A 44 -10.59 10.73 -18.25
N ALA A 45 -10.19 11.97 -18.56
CA ALA A 45 -8.82 12.44 -18.38
C ALA A 45 -8.42 12.47 -16.90
N ALA A 46 -9.31 12.93 -16.01
CA ALA A 46 -9.06 12.93 -14.57
C ALA A 46 -8.99 11.50 -14.01
N GLU A 47 -9.88 10.60 -14.45
CA GLU A 47 -9.84 9.19 -14.01
C GLU A 47 -8.58 8.48 -14.48
N ARG A 48 -8.13 8.72 -15.71
CA ARG A 48 -6.85 8.18 -16.21
C ARG A 48 -5.68 8.57 -15.30
N ILE A 49 -5.59 9.85 -14.94
CA ILE A 49 -4.53 10.33 -14.04
C ILE A 49 -4.67 9.69 -12.66
N ARG A 50 -5.89 9.62 -12.13
CA ARG A 50 -6.18 8.99 -10.83
C ARG A 50 -5.73 7.53 -10.81
N LEU A 51 -6.08 6.74 -11.82
CA LEU A 51 -5.69 5.33 -11.92
C LEU A 51 -4.19 5.15 -12.04
N VAL A 52 -3.49 5.97 -12.83
CA VAL A 52 -2.02 5.90 -12.93
C VAL A 52 -1.36 6.18 -11.58
N ILE A 53 -1.85 7.18 -10.83
CA ILE A 53 -1.37 7.47 -9.48
C ILE A 53 -1.63 6.28 -8.56
N LEU A 54 -2.84 5.72 -8.57
CA LEU A 54 -3.20 4.58 -7.73
C LEU A 54 -2.36 3.33 -8.04
N ILE A 55 -2.07 3.02 -9.31
CA ILE A 55 -1.17 1.92 -9.69
C ILE A 55 0.20 2.06 -9.03
N VAL A 56 0.78 3.26 -9.06
CA VAL A 56 2.08 3.53 -8.43
C VAL A 56 1.98 3.39 -6.91
N LEU A 57 0.91 3.93 -6.32
CA LEU A 57 0.65 3.87 -4.89
C LEU A 57 0.31 2.46 -4.39
N ASP A 58 -0.07 1.54 -5.26
CA ASP A 58 -0.20 0.11 -4.95
C ASP A 58 1.13 -0.63 -5.08
N ALA A 59 1.87 -0.35 -6.15
CA ALA A 59 3.13 -1.02 -6.43
C ALA A 59 4.16 -0.80 -5.31
N ILE A 60 4.29 0.44 -4.81
CA ILE A 60 5.26 0.80 -3.77
C ILE A 60 5.07 -0.04 -2.50
N PRO A 61 3.88 -0.05 -1.85
CA PRO A 61 3.67 -0.85 -0.66
C PRO A 61 3.59 -2.35 -0.93
N GLY A 62 3.09 -2.79 -2.09
CA GLY A 62 3.10 -4.20 -2.48
C GLY A 62 4.51 -4.77 -2.58
N VAL A 63 5.41 -4.08 -3.29
CA VAL A 63 6.82 -4.45 -3.40
C VAL A 63 7.53 -4.32 -2.04
N GLY A 64 7.25 -3.26 -1.29
CA GLY A 64 7.77 -3.09 0.07
C GLY A 64 7.46 -4.29 0.98
N ALA A 65 6.23 -4.80 0.91
CA ALA A 65 5.80 -5.93 1.71
C ALA A 65 6.54 -7.21 1.29
N VAL A 66 6.78 -7.42 0.00
CA VAL A 66 7.61 -8.54 -0.49
C VAL A 66 9.04 -8.46 0.04
N LEU A 67 9.64 -7.25 0.07
CA LEU A 67 10.98 -7.05 0.64
C LEU A 67 11.01 -7.37 2.15
N ALA A 68 9.99 -6.98 2.91
CA ALA A 68 9.86 -7.32 4.32
C ALA A 68 9.71 -8.83 4.55
N ILE A 69 8.90 -9.53 3.73
CA ILE A 69 8.78 -11.00 3.78
C ILE A 69 10.13 -11.66 3.54
N ARG A 70 10.87 -11.22 2.50
CA ARG A 70 12.19 -11.76 2.18
C ARG A 70 13.16 -11.59 3.34
N ALA A 71 13.14 -10.44 4.01
CA ALA A 71 13.95 -10.18 5.19
C ALA A 71 13.60 -11.06 6.38
N TYR A 72 12.32 -11.33 6.62
CA TYR A 72 11.93 -12.28 7.65
C TYR A 72 12.26 -13.73 7.30
N ARG A 73 12.37 -14.10 6.02
CA ARG A 73 12.76 -15.46 5.62
C ARG A 73 14.27 -15.67 5.61
N HIS A 74 15.04 -14.63 5.34
CA HIS A 74 16.49 -14.70 5.21
C HIS A 74 17.18 -13.70 6.14
N SER A 75 17.82 -14.23 7.19
CA SER A 75 18.51 -13.49 8.26
C SER A 75 19.59 -12.50 7.79
N VAL A 76 20.08 -12.64 6.56
CA VAL A 76 21.16 -11.81 5.98
C VAL A 76 20.65 -10.47 5.40
N THR A 77 19.33 -10.25 5.34
CA THR A 77 18.74 -9.12 4.56
C THR A 77 18.02 -8.06 5.41
N VAL A 78 18.52 -7.79 6.61
CA VAL A 78 17.89 -6.86 7.57
C VAL A 78 17.73 -5.44 6.99
N GLY A 79 18.73 -4.92 6.27
CA GLY A 79 18.65 -3.61 5.62
C GLY A 79 17.55 -3.52 4.57
N THR A 80 17.40 -4.58 3.75
CA THR A 80 16.31 -4.72 2.77
C THR A 80 14.95 -4.78 3.47
N GLY A 81 14.87 -5.45 4.62
CA GLY A 81 13.66 -5.49 5.45
C GLY A 81 13.24 -4.12 5.95
N ARG A 82 14.19 -3.32 6.44
CA ARG A 82 13.91 -1.94 6.89
C ARG A 82 13.34 -1.09 5.75
N ILE A 83 13.94 -1.17 4.56
CA ILE A 83 13.44 -0.47 3.36
C ILE A 83 12.02 -0.96 3.03
N GLY A 84 11.79 -2.27 3.04
CA GLY A 84 10.48 -2.85 2.78
C GLY A 84 9.39 -2.37 3.73
N VAL A 85 9.67 -2.31 5.04
CA VAL A 85 8.74 -1.77 6.03
C VAL A 85 8.47 -0.29 5.80
N LEU A 86 9.50 0.50 5.50
CA LEU A 86 9.39 1.94 5.23
C LEU A 86 8.54 2.21 3.98
N THR A 87 8.84 1.56 2.86
CA THR A 87 8.09 1.76 1.61
C THR A 87 6.66 1.26 1.73
N SER A 88 6.41 0.16 2.45
CA SER A 88 5.05 -0.29 2.78
C SER A 88 4.28 0.74 3.61
N THR A 89 4.90 1.22 4.69
CA THR A 89 4.27 2.19 5.59
C THR A 89 3.95 3.49 4.86
N LEU A 90 4.96 4.10 4.24
CA LEU A 90 4.81 5.39 3.57
C LEU A 90 3.93 5.28 2.33
N GLY A 91 4.03 4.17 1.59
CA GLY A 91 3.17 3.90 0.44
C GLY A 91 1.70 3.81 0.83
N MET A 92 1.35 3.07 1.88
CA MET A 92 -0.03 2.98 2.36
C MET A 92 -0.55 4.29 2.96
N LEU A 93 0.30 5.07 3.65
CA LEU A 93 -0.06 6.40 4.13
C LEU A 93 -0.29 7.38 2.97
N ALA A 94 0.57 7.34 1.94
CA ALA A 94 0.41 8.16 0.75
C ALA A 94 -0.85 7.76 -0.04
N TYR A 95 -1.12 6.46 -0.18
CA TYR A 95 -2.36 5.95 -0.75
C TYR A 95 -3.58 6.48 0.03
N GLY A 96 -3.58 6.32 1.35
CA GLY A 96 -4.67 6.80 2.20
C GLY A 96 -4.87 8.32 2.08
N GLY A 97 -3.79 9.09 2.13
CA GLY A 97 -3.82 10.55 1.95
C GLY A 97 -4.32 10.97 0.57
N TYR A 98 -3.93 10.26 -0.48
CA TYR A 98 -4.41 10.51 -1.83
C TYR A 98 -5.90 10.20 -1.99
N GLN A 99 -6.38 9.11 -1.40
CA GLN A 99 -7.81 8.79 -1.41
C GLN A 99 -8.63 9.85 -0.67
N LEU A 100 -8.15 10.32 0.49
CA LEU A 100 -8.79 11.44 1.21
C LEU A 100 -8.81 12.72 0.37
N TRP A 101 -7.70 13.07 -0.27
CA TRP A 101 -7.61 14.24 -1.13
C TRP A 101 -8.55 14.12 -2.35
N SER A 102 -8.54 12.98 -3.03
CA SER A 102 -9.41 12.75 -4.20
C SER A 102 -10.90 12.78 -3.81
N ALA A 103 -11.24 12.25 -2.64
CA ALA A 103 -12.59 12.33 -2.11
C ALA A 103 -13.03 13.78 -1.83
N MET A 104 -12.15 14.64 -1.33
CA MET A 104 -12.46 16.04 -1.02
C MET A 104 -12.54 16.95 -2.25
N PHE A 105 -11.68 16.73 -3.25
CA PHE A 105 -11.46 17.71 -4.32
C PHE A 105 -11.77 17.20 -5.73
N LEU A 106 -11.93 15.88 -5.91
CA LEU A 106 -12.04 15.26 -7.23
C LEU A 106 -13.37 14.53 -7.43
N LEU A 107 -13.89 13.86 -6.40
CA LEU A 107 -15.00 12.90 -6.54
C LEU A 107 -16.35 13.50 -6.12
N GLY A 108 -17.38 13.27 -6.94
CA GLY A 108 -18.76 13.65 -6.64
C GLY A 108 -19.49 12.59 -5.80
N ASN A 109 -19.95 11.52 -6.45
CA ASN A 109 -20.92 10.59 -5.84
C ASN A 109 -20.31 9.54 -4.88
N ARG A 110 -18.98 9.38 -4.85
CA ARG A 110 -18.29 8.30 -4.10
C ARG A 110 -17.40 8.77 -2.96
N GLN A 111 -17.45 10.05 -2.61
CA GLN A 111 -16.62 10.67 -1.58
C GLN A 111 -16.56 9.88 -0.27
N SER A 112 -17.71 9.42 0.26
CA SER A 112 -17.76 8.69 1.54
C SER A 112 -17.06 7.34 1.49
N PHE A 113 -17.27 6.57 0.42
CA PHE A 113 -16.64 5.25 0.24
C PHE A 113 -15.12 5.39 0.06
N VAL A 114 -14.68 6.33 -0.78
CA VAL A 114 -13.25 6.56 -1.02
C VAL A 114 -12.54 7.09 0.23
N THR A 115 -13.21 7.92 1.03
CA THR A 115 -12.72 8.37 2.33
C THR A 115 -12.50 7.19 3.29
N LEU A 116 -13.47 6.27 3.38
CA LEU A 116 -13.35 5.07 4.21
C LEU A 116 -12.17 4.21 3.76
N VAL A 117 -12.04 3.95 2.46
CA VAL A 117 -10.90 3.23 1.87
C VAL A 117 -9.58 3.92 2.26
N GLY A 118 -9.51 5.24 2.14
CA GLY A 118 -8.33 6.01 2.51
C GLY A 118 -7.93 5.86 3.98
N VAL A 119 -8.91 5.92 4.90
CA VAL A 119 -8.67 5.71 6.34
C VAL A 119 -8.19 4.29 6.64
N VAL A 120 -8.79 3.27 6.01
CA VAL A 120 -8.38 1.87 6.18
C VAL A 120 -6.93 1.69 5.73
N TYR A 121 -6.54 2.21 4.57
CA TYR A 121 -5.17 2.12 4.07
C TYR A 121 -4.17 2.88 4.94
N ALA A 122 -4.50 4.09 5.38
CA ALA A 122 -3.64 4.84 6.31
C ALA A 122 -3.44 4.07 7.62
N THR A 123 -4.51 3.47 8.15
CA THR A 123 -4.46 2.64 9.37
C THR A 123 -3.59 1.41 9.17
N LEU A 124 -3.73 0.71 8.04
CA LEU A 124 -2.86 -0.41 7.68
C LEU A 124 -1.39 0.01 7.55
N GLY A 125 -1.11 1.22 7.05
CA GLY A 125 0.23 1.80 7.04
C GLY A 125 0.81 1.95 8.45
N LEU A 126 0.03 2.51 9.38
CA LEU A 126 0.44 2.62 10.80
C LEU A 126 0.65 1.24 11.45
N VAL A 127 -0.24 0.28 11.18
CA VAL A 127 -0.07 -1.09 11.68
C VAL A 127 1.19 -1.73 11.11
N THR A 128 1.47 -1.53 9.81
CA THR A 128 2.68 -2.02 9.15
C THR A 128 3.94 -1.50 9.82
N TRP A 129 3.96 -0.21 10.17
CA TRP A 129 5.04 0.39 10.94
C TRP A 129 5.27 -0.33 12.27
N LEU A 130 4.21 -0.56 13.05
CA LEU A 130 4.27 -1.22 14.34
C LEU A 130 4.72 -2.68 14.22
N VAL A 131 4.15 -3.41 13.26
CA VAL A 131 4.44 -4.83 12.99
C VAL A 131 5.89 -5.05 12.58
N GLY A 132 6.43 -4.18 11.71
CA GLY A 132 7.80 -4.24 11.20
C GLY A 132 8.86 -3.57 12.08
N SER A 133 8.55 -3.25 13.33
CA SER A 133 9.45 -2.52 14.25
C SER A 133 10.79 -3.20 14.49
N ASP A 134 10.84 -4.53 14.52
CA ASP A 134 12.07 -5.32 14.73
C ASP A 134 13.03 -5.24 13.54
N LEU A 135 12.52 -5.29 12.31
CA LEU A 135 13.34 -5.07 11.10
C LEU A 135 13.88 -3.64 11.03
N ARG A 136 13.18 -2.67 11.63
CA ARG A 136 13.62 -1.27 11.70
C ARG A 136 14.67 -1.03 12.78
N GLN A 137 14.68 -1.83 13.84
CA GLN A 137 15.44 -1.55 15.07
C GLN A 137 16.82 -2.20 15.18
N VAL A 138 17.30 -2.95 14.17
CA VAL A 138 18.60 -3.68 14.13
C VAL A 138 19.40 -3.60 15.44
N THR A 139 19.12 -4.58 16.29
CA THR A 139 19.88 -5.11 17.42
C THR A 139 21.18 -4.37 17.73
N LYS A 140 21.11 -3.42 18.67
CA LYS A 140 22.29 -2.89 19.38
C LYS A 140 23.07 -3.95 20.19
N ASN A 141 22.60 -5.21 20.21
CA ASN A 141 23.10 -6.28 21.08
C ASN A 141 23.73 -7.48 20.37
N SER A 142 23.87 -7.51 19.04
CA SER A 142 24.46 -8.69 18.35
C SER A 142 25.98 -8.58 18.09
N PHE A 143 26.67 -7.66 18.78
CA PHE A 143 28.14 -7.55 18.78
C PHE A 143 28.76 -7.84 20.16
N ARG A 144 27.98 -8.46 21.05
CA ARG A 144 28.45 -9.01 22.32
C ARG A 144 28.06 -10.47 22.37
N ASP A 145 28.78 -11.29 21.62
CA ASP A 145 29.06 -12.70 21.91
C ASP A 145 30.37 -13.04 21.19
#